data_AF-A0A661KZJ6-F1
#
_entry.id   AF-A0A661KZJ6-F1
#
_cell.length_a   1.000
_cell.length_b   1.000
_cell.length_c   1.000
_cell.angle_alpha   90.00
_cell.angle_beta   90.00
_cell.angle_gamma   90.00
#
_symmetry.space_group_name_H-M   'P 1'
#
loop_
_entity.id
_entity.type
_entity.pdbx_description
1 polymer ?
#
loop_
_entity_poly.entity_id
_entity_poly.type
_entity_poly.pdbx_seq_one_letter_code
_entity_poly.pdbx_strand_id
1 'polypeptide(L)'
;MIEENKLVRESIERISFDKSLMITSLAEVEYGRSKEIQEGLDIKRLTGKDIGIRFVDIEAYMALNIDGNKKRRSSLPDALMINILKTKVSDPKNIYIAIKPDVNDSSLIHEIAHVMDYIDGSGILPAFARALALEFFIPIEHLEHPHEFGYWFEYLKKRFSVVPDAEDTILYFLYKNRMLIKGEDIKGQNGRLLKEKSNNIIKFLSENSQKIYSLIKDLPGYMN
;
A
#
# COMPACT_ATOMS: atom_id res chain seq x y z
N MET A 1 29.53 -5.45 8.12
CA MET A 1 28.34 -4.96 7.37
C MET A 1 27.03 -5.66 7.79
N ILE A 2 26.93 -6.16 9.03
CA ILE A 2 25.72 -6.83 9.57
C ILE A 2 25.00 -5.92 10.60
N GLU A 3 25.70 -4.95 11.21
CA GLU A 3 25.14 -4.07 12.25
C GLU A 3 24.24 -2.93 11.73
N GLU A 4 24.55 -2.32 10.59
CA GLU A 4 23.69 -1.25 10.01
C GLU A 4 22.31 -1.78 9.55
N ASN A 5 22.23 -3.05 9.14
CA ASN A 5 20.98 -3.71 8.74
C ASN A 5 20.01 -3.93 9.91
N LYS A 6 20.53 -3.95 11.14
CA LYS A 6 19.69 -4.03 12.34
C LYS A 6 19.04 -2.69 12.64
N LEU A 7 19.76 -1.59 12.41
CA LEU A 7 19.33 -0.23 12.71
C LEU A 7 18.13 0.25 11.87
N VAL A 8 17.97 -0.17 10.61
CA VAL A 8 16.78 0.19 9.79
C VAL A 8 15.53 -0.64 10.19
N ARG A 9 15.73 -1.86 10.70
CA ARG A 9 14.64 -2.66 11.31
C ARG A 9 14.33 -2.22 12.74
N GLU A 10 15.30 -1.65 13.44
CA GLU A 10 15.20 -1.17 14.84
C GLU A 10 14.78 0.31 14.93
N SER A 11 14.84 1.10 13.83
CA SER A 11 14.42 2.51 13.81
C SER A 11 12.91 2.73 13.75
N ILE A 12 12.13 1.64 13.66
CA ILE A 12 10.70 1.69 13.93
C ILE A 12 10.53 1.65 15.44
N GLU A 13 10.33 2.82 16.06
CA GLU A 13 9.98 2.93 17.47
C GLU A 13 8.93 1.86 17.81
N ARG A 14 9.25 0.98 18.76
CA ARG A 14 8.27 0.02 19.27
C ARG A 14 7.15 0.83 19.92
N ILE A 15 5.99 0.82 19.27
CA ILE A 15 4.77 1.41 19.84
C ILE A 15 4.50 0.79 21.22
N SER A 16 4.05 1.60 22.19
CA SER A 16 3.59 1.05 23.46
C SER A 16 2.28 0.27 23.26
N PHE A 17 1.99 -0.67 24.15
CA PHE A 17 0.71 -1.39 24.14
C PHE A 17 -0.47 -0.42 24.17
N ASP A 18 -0.42 0.61 25.04
CA ASP A 18 -1.50 1.60 25.15
C ASP A 18 -1.75 2.36 23.84
N LYS A 19 -0.69 2.80 23.15
CA LYS A 19 -0.81 3.45 21.84
C LYS A 19 -1.34 2.49 20.78
N SER A 20 -0.95 1.21 20.83
CA SER A 20 -1.49 0.17 19.95
C SER A 20 -2.99 -0.02 20.20
N LEU A 21 -3.38 -0.10 21.47
CA LEU A 21 -4.76 -0.28 21.90
C LEU A 21 -5.65 0.89 21.49
N MET A 22 -5.14 2.12 21.53
CA MET A 22 -5.88 3.29 21.02
C MET A 22 -6.31 3.12 19.56
N ILE A 23 -5.45 2.53 18.72
CA ILE A 23 -5.76 2.28 17.30
C ILE A 23 -6.77 1.14 17.16
N THR A 24 -6.52 0.01 17.84
CA THR A 24 -7.35 -1.20 17.68
C THR A 24 -8.72 -1.09 18.36
N SER A 25 -8.88 -0.11 19.25
CA SER A 25 -10.16 0.26 19.89
C SER A 25 -11.01 1.23 19.06
N LEU A 26 -10.51 1.71 17.90
CA LEU A 26 -11.35 2.50 17.00
C LEU A 26 -12.54 1.68 16.52
N ALA A 27 -13.68 2.36 16.37
CA ALA A 27 -14.89 1.74 15.85
C ALA A 27 -14.66 1.28 14.40
N GLU A 28 -15.19 0.10 14.08
CA GLU A 28 -15.20 -0.41 12.73
C GLU A 28 -16.25 0.33 11.91
N VAL A 29 -15.92 0.66 10.67
CA VAL A 29 -16.80 1.41 9.76
C VAL A 29 -17.01 0.66 8.45
N GLU A 30 -18.15 0.89 7.82
CA GLU A 30 -18.56 0.25 6.57
C GLU A 30 -18.84 1.31 5.49
N TYR A 31 -17.84 2.12 5.13
CA TYR A 31 -17.98 3.16 4.11
C TYR A 31 -17.77 2.62 2.68
N GLY A 32 -18.40 3.25 1.68
CA GLY A 32 -18.34 2.80 0.29
C GLY A 32 -18.70 1.32 0.13
N ARG A 33 -17.89 0.57 -0.62
CA ARG A 33 -18.03 -0.90 -0.79
C ARG A 33 -17.15 -1.73 0.16
N SER A 34 -16.60 -1.13 1.22
CA SER A 34 -15.69 -1.82 2.15
C SER A 34 -16.26 -3.13 2.70
N LYS A 35 -17.52 -3.12 3.18
CA LYS A 35 -18.23 -4.32 3.67
C LYS A 35 -18.36 -5.40 2.60
N GLU A 36 -18.83 -5.04 1.40
CA GLU A 36 -18.99 -5.97 0.28
C GLU A 36 -17.66 -6.62 -0.11
N ILE A 37 -16.59 -5.83 -0.19
CA ILE A 37 -15.25 -6.31 -0.54
C ILE A 37 -14.71 -7.23 0.57
N GLN A 38 -14.87 -6.84 1.84
CA GLN A 38 -14.44 -7.64 3.01
C GLN A 38 -15.13 -9.00 3.04
N GLU A 39 -16.46 -9.04 2.88
CA GLU A 39 -17.24 -10.27 2.86
C GLU A 39 -16.93 -11.12 1.62
N GLY A 40 -16.61 -10.48 0.48
CA GLY A 40 -16.26 -11.14 -0.76
C GLY A 40 -14.82 -11.65 -0.86
N LEU A 41 -13.96 -11.32 0.12
CA LEU A 41 -12.53 -11.63 0.14
C LEU A 41 -12.20 -12.69 1.21
N ASP A 42 -12.13 -13.95 0.78
CA ASP A 42 -11.72 -15.06 1.64
C ASP A 42 -10.17 -15.15 1.73
N ILE A 43 -9.58 -14.33 2.60
CA ILE A 43 -8.12 -14.24 2.82
C ILE A 43 -7.54 -15.61 3.17
N LYS A 44 -8.21 -16.39 4.01
CA LYS A 44 -7.74 -17.70 4.45
C LYS A 44 -7.68 -18.69 3.29
N ARG A 45 -8.68 -18.71 2.42
CA ARG A 45 -8.65 -19.55 1.22
C ARG A 45 -7.61 -19.09 0.22
N LEU A 46 -7.40 -17.79 0.08
CA LEU A 46 -6.46 -17.22 -0.89
C LEU A 46 -4.99 -17.37 -0.47
N THR A 47 -4.69 -17.25 0.82
CA THR A 47 -3.31 -17.12 1.34
C THR A 47 -2.93 -18.22 2.35
N GLY A 48 -3.90 -19.00 2.83
CA GLY A 48 -3.73 -19.92 3.95
C GLY A 48 -3.58 -19.24 5.32
N LYS A 49 -3.65 -17.91 5.41
CA LYS A 49 -3.48 -17.15 6.65
C LYS A 49 -4.83 -16.78 7.27
N ASP A 50 -4.95 -16.98 8.58
CA ASP A 50 -6.11 -16.60 9.38
C ASP A 50 -5.95 -15.14 9.87
N ILE A 51 -5.97 -14.20 8.92
CA ILE A 51 -5.82 -12.75 9.16
C ILE A 51 -7.03 -12.04 8.57
N GLY A 52 -7.63 -11.13 9.34
CA GLY A 52 -8.73 -10.27 8.90
C GLY A 52 -8.27 -8.87 8.46
N ILE A 53 -9.16 -8.14 7.79
CA ILE A 53 -9.04 -6.70 7.54
C ILE A 53 -10.11 -6.01 8.37
N ARG A 54 -9.75 -4.92 9.07
CA ARG A 54 -10.70 -4.04 9.78
C ARG A 54 -10.60 -2.63 9.23
N PHE A 55 -11.75 -2.05 8.91
CA PHE A 55 -11.83 -0.67 8.42
C PHE A 55 -12.14 0.28 9.56
N VAL A 56 -11.42 1.40 9.66
CA VAL A 56 -11.65 2.43 10.68
C VAL A 56 -11.79 3.80 10.02
N ASP A 57 -12.46 4.73 10.68
CA ASP A 57 -12.59 6.09 10.19
C ASP A 57 -11.22 6.80 10.16
N ILE A 58 -10.85 7.36 9.01
CA ILE A 58 -9.54 8.01 8.86
C ILE A 58 -9.38 9.27 9.69
N GLU A 59 -10.44 10.05 9.92
CA GLU A 59 -10.35 11.21 10.78
C GLU A 59 -10.17 10.79 12.24
N ALA A 60 -10.91 9.75 12.68
CA ALA A 60 -10.76 9.21 14.02
C ALA A 60 -9.34 8.67 14.25
N TYR A 61 -8.77 7.94 13.28
CA TYR A 61 -7.39 7.46 13.34
C TYR A 61 -6.38 8.62 13.41
N MET A 62 -6.54 9.64 12.56
CA MET A 62 -5.64 10.80 12.56
C MET A 62 -5.74 11.62 13.85
N ALA A 63 -6.93 11.70 14.46
CA ALA A 63 -7.16 12.39 15.73
C ALA A 63 -6.42 11.76 16.91
N LEU A 64 -6.07 10.46 16.84
CA LEU A 64 -5.23 9.81 17.85
C LEU A 64 -3.81 10.40 17.90
N ASN A 65 -3.34 11.03 16.82
CA ASN A 65 -2.04 11.70 16.72
C ASN A 65 -0.86 10.85 17.25
N ILE A 66 -0.87 9.55 16.93
CA ILE A 66 0.09 8.57 17.47
C ILE A 66 1.55 8.95 17.21
N ASP A 67 1.81 9.56 16.04
CA ASP A 67 3.14 9.99 15.57
C ASP A 67 3.45 11.46 15.90
N GLY A 68 2.55 12.18 16.59
CA GLY A 68 2.75 13.59 16.93
C GLY A 68 2.64 14.59 15.77
N ASN A 69 2.46 14.12 14.54
CA ASN A 69 2.41 14.94 13.34
C ASN A 69 0.98 15.34 12.98
N LYS A 70 0.64 16.62 13.17
CA LYS A 70 -0.62 17.20 12.68
C LYS A 70 -0.58 17.35 11.15
N LYS A 71 -1.05 16.35 10.41
CA LYS A 71 -1.35 16.52 8.98
C LYS A 71 -2.59 17.42 8.81
N ARG A 72 -2.61 18.24 7.76
CA ARG A 72 -3.81 19.02 7.40
C ARG A 72 -4.88 18.05 6.87
N ARG A 73 -6.15 18.22 7.27
CA ARG A 73 -7.27 17.37 6.83
C ARG A 73 -7.39 17.25 5.30
N SER A 74 -7.11 18.33 4.57
CA SER A 74 -7.20 18.38 3.11
C SER A 74 -6.11 17.60 2.36
N SER A 75 -5.14 17.00 3.07
CA SER A 75 -4.07 16.20 2.47
C SER A 75 -4.17 14.72 2.86
N LEU A 76 -5.31 14.27 3.39
CA LEU A 76 -5.50 12.87 3.75
C LEU A 76 -5.88 12.08 2.49
N PRO A 77 -5.26 10.91 2.26
CA PRO A 77 -5.70 10.01 1.20
C PRO A 77 -7.10 9.46 1.51
N ASP A 78 -7.78 8.93 0.50
CA ASP A 78 -9.14 8.36 0.68
C ASP A 78 -9.13 7.07 1.49
N ALA A 79 -8.05 6.29 1.36
CA ALA A 79 -7.75 5.11 2.15
C ALA A 79 -6.28 5.12 2.57
N LEU A 80 -5.95 4.44 3.68
CA LEU A 80 -4.59 4.31 4.19
C LEU A 80 -4.45 3.02 4.99
N MET A 81 -3.59 2.11 4.53
CA MET A 81 -3.15 0.97 5.33
C MET A 81 -2.39 1.48 6.56
N ILE A 82 -2.91 1.17 7.74
CA ILE A 82 -2.24 1.48 8.99
C ILE A 82 -1.05 0.54 9.13
N ASN A 83 0.12 1.10 9.45
CA ASN A 83 1.33 0.31 9.66
C ASN A 83 1.07 -0.83 10.65
N ILE A 84 1.18 -2.07 10.17
CA ILE A 84 0.85 -3.30 10.91
C ILE A 84 1.62 -3.37 12.23
N LEU A 85 2.84 -2.83 12.28
CA LEU A 85 3.64 -2.82 13.51
C LEU A 85 2.99 -1.98 14.63
N LYS A 86 2.08 -1.06 14.30
CA LYS A 86 1.34 -0.26 15.26
C LYS A 86 0.17 -1.01 15.89
N THR A 87 -0.40 -2.00 15.22
CA THR A 87 -1.58 -2.74 15.70
C THR A 87 -1.24 -4.14 16.20
N LYS A 88 -0.17 -4.76 15.67
CA LYS A 88 0.21 -6.15 15.92
C LYS A 88 0.38 -6.54 17.39
N VAL A 89 0.72 -5.59 18.27
CA VAL A 89 0.94 -5.87 19.70
C VAL A 89 -0.39 -6.08 20.44
N SER A 90 -1.43 -5.32 20.11
CA SER A 90 -2.76 -5.43 20.74
C SER A 90 -3.74 -6.29 19.94
N ASP A 91 -3.58 -6.37 18.62
CA ASP A 91 -4.40 -7.19 17.73
C ASP A 91 -3.58 -7.79 16.57
N PRO A 92 -2.92 -8.93 16.76
CA PRO A 92 -2.08 -9.56 15.74
C PRO A 92 -2.87 -10.27 14.62
N LYS A 93 -4.19 -10.41 14.76
CA LYS A 93 -5.03 -11.17 13.82
C LYS A 93 -5.70 -10.29 12.76
N ASN A 94 -5.57 -8.97 12.87
CA ASN A 94 -6.18 -8.05 11.93
C ASN A 94 -5.18 -7.03 11.40
N ILE A 95 -5.34 -6.67 10.14
CA ILE A 95 -4.69 -5.53 9.50
C ILE A 95 -5.72 -4.43 9.33
N TYR A 96 -5.32 -3.19 9.61
CA TYR A 96 -6.25 -2.07 9.69
C TYR A 96 -6.07 -1.16 8.48
N ILE A 97 -7.18 -0.73 7.88
CA ILE A 97 -7.20 0.28 6.82
C ILE A 97 -8.08 1.44 7.31
N ALA A 98 -7.52 2.64 7.34
CA ALA A 98 -8.24 3.85 7.65
C ALA A 98 -8.88 4.39 6.37
N ILE A 99 -10.19 4.65 6.37
CA ILE A 99 -10.95 5.05 5.16
C ILE A 99 -11.82 6.29 5.41
N LYS A 100 -12.02 7.10 4.37
CA LYS A 100 -12.99 8.21 4.37
C LYS A 100 -14.43 7.72 4.14
N PRO A 101 -15.45 8.48 4.59
CA PRO A 101 -16.85 8.20 4.27
C PRO A 101 -17.16 8.09 2.78
N ASP A 102 -16.47 8.88 1.95
CA ASP A 102 -16.61 8.97 0.50
C ASP A 102 -15.49 8.23 -0.25
N VAL A 103 -14.82 7.26 0.40
CA VAL A 103 -13.75 6.47 -0.22
C VAL A 103 -14.20 5.84 -1.53
N ASN A 104 -13.38 6.00 -2.57
CA ASN A 104 -13.63 5.40 -3.87
C ASN A 104 -13.12 3.94 -3.92
N ASP A 105 -13.71 3.16 -4.84
CA ASP A 105 -13.38 1.73 -4.98
C ASP A 105 -11.91 1.47 -5.36
N SER A 106 -11.29 2.34 -6.16
CA SER A 106 -9.88 2.20 -6.57
C SER A 106 -8.97 2.26 -5.35
N SER A 107 -9.12 3.32 -4.54
CA SER A 107 -8.35 3.49 -3.30
C SER A 107 -8.60 2.37 -2.29
N LEU A 108 -9.84 1.85 -2.20
CA LEU A 108 -10.12 0.67 -1.36
C LEU A 108 -9.32 -0.55 -1.82
N ILE A 109 -9.42 -0.94 -3.10
CA ILE A 109 -8.71 -2.13 -3.58
C ILE A 109 -7.20 -1.95 -3.63
N HIS A 110 -6.71 -0.71 -3.79
CA HIS A 110 -5.29 -0.37 -3.73
C HIS A 110 -4.72 -0.72 -2.35
N GLU A 111 -5.33 -0.20 -1.28
CA GLU A 111 -4.85 -0.50 0.07
C GLU A 111 -5.03 -1.98 0.43
N ILE A 112 -6.11 -2.62 -0.03
CA ILE A 112 -6.28 -4.07 0.15
C ILE A 112 -5.21 -4.85 -0.65
N ALA A 113 -4.77 -4.38 -1.81
CA ALA A 113 -3.68 -5.00 -2.55
C ALA A 113 -2.36 -4.92 -1.77
N HIS A 114 -2.07 -3.82 -1.08
CA HIS A 114 -0.94 -3.77 -0.15
C HIS A 114 -1.10 -4.76 1.01
N VAL A 115 -2.30 -4.90 1.58
CA VAL A 115 -2.55 -5.91 2.62
C VAL A 115 -2.27 -7.31 2.10
N MET A 116 -2.78 -7.66 0.92
CA MET A 116 -2.59 -8.98 0.33
C MET A 116 -1.12 -9.24 -0.04
N ASP A 117 -0.43 -8.23 -0.59
CA ASP A 117 1.02 -8.29 -0.87
C ASP A 117 1.84 -8.51 0.40
N TYR A 118 1.44 -7.89 1.51
CA TYR A 118 2.08 -8.12 2.79
C TYR A 118 1.86 -9.54 3.32
N ILE A 119 0.63 -10.06 3.23
CA ILE A 119 0.25 -11.37 3.76
C ILE A 119 0.88 -12.50 2.95
N ASP A 120 0.80 -12.42 1.63
CA ASP A 120 1.15 -13.50 0.69
C ASP A 120 1.72 -12.95 -0.63
N GLY A 121 2.78 -12.18 -0.51
CA GLY A 121 3.48 -11.59 -1.63
C GLY A 121 4.89 -11.15 -1.24
N SER A 122 5.20 -9.89 -1.50
CA SER A 122 6.48 -9.30 -1.17
C SER A 122 6.71 -9.23 0.33
N GLY A 123 5.68 -9.14 1.18
CA GLY A 123 5.85 -8.92 2.62
C GLY A 123 6.51 -7.58 2.99
N ILE A 124 6.59 -6.64 2.04
CA ILE A 124 7.18 -5.32 2.24
C ILE A 124 6.09 -4.40 2.82
N LEU A 125 6.42 -3.71 3.91
CA LEU A 125 5.57 -2.65 4.44
C LEU A 125 5.85 -1.35 3.66
N PRO A 126 4.84 -0.54 3.31
CA PRO A 126 5.06 0.74 2.64
C PRO A 126 6.11 1.64 3.36
N ALA A 127 6.05 1.68 4.69
CA ALA A 127 7.03 2.43 5.50
C ALA A 127 8.50 2.00 5.29
N PHE A 128 8.76 0.73 4.95
CA PHE A 128 10.11 0.23 4.65
C PHE A 128 10.61 0.74 3.29
N ALA A 129 9.73 0.78 2.28
CA ALA A 129 10.05 1.28 0.95
C ALA A 129 10.49 2.75 0.97
N ARG A 130 9.90 3.58 1.84
CA ARG A 130 10.28 4.99 2.00
C ARG A 130 11.74 5.19 2.39
N ALA A 131 12.28 4.36 3.29
CA ALA A 131 13.68 4.47 3.72
C ALA A 131 14.63 4.19 2.55
N LEU A 132 14.37 3.12 1.79
CA LEU A 132 15.16 2.74 0.63
C LEU A 132 15.04 3.75 -0.51
N ALA A 133 13.84 4.30 -0.73
CA ALA A 133 13.58 5.34 -1.73
C ALA A 133 14.46 6.57 -1.49
N LEU A 134 14.56 7.01 -0.23
CA LEU A 134 15.41 8.13 0.17
C LEU A 134 16.90 7.80 0.01
N GLU A 135 17.34 6.64 0.51
CA GLU A 135 18.73 6.21 0.47
C GLU A 135 19.26 6.08 -0.97
N PHE A 136 18.43 5.50 -1.85
CA PHE A 136 18.81 5.22 -3.22
C PHE A 136 18.29 6.24 -4.23
N PHE A 137 17.63 7.31 -3.81
CA PHE A 137 17.04 8.32 -4.70
C PHE A 137 16.14 7.71 -5.78
N ILE A 138 15.30 6.76 -5.37
CA ILE A 138 14.35 6.06 -6.23
C ILE A 138 12.94 6.59 -5.91
N PRO A 139 12.07 6.83 -6.91
CA PRO A 139 10.66 7.14 -6.64
C PRO A 139 10.02 6.08 -5.74
N ILE A 140 9.41 6.53 -4.64
CA ILE A 140 8.83 5.63 -3.63
C ILE A 140 7.81 4.67 -4.24
N GLU A 141 7.02 5.14 -5.21
CA GLU A 141 6.03 4.36 -5.94
C GLU A 141 6.61 3.10 -6.61
N HIS A 142 7.88 3.13 -7.03
CA HIS A 142 8.53 1.97 -7.64
C HIS A 142 8.89 0.87 -6.63
N LEU A 143 8.90 1.21 -5.34
CA LEU A 143 9.27 0.32 -4.24
C LEU A 143 8.07 -0.06 -3.35
N GLU A 144 7.04 0.80 -3.26
CA GLU A 144 5.78 0.48 -2.57
C GLU A 144 4.89 -0.46 -3.38
N HIS A 145 5.05 -0.49 -4.71
CA HIS A 145 4.25 -1.30 -5.63
C HIS A 145 5.08 -2.39 -6.32
N PRO A 146 5.53 -3.43 -5.59
CA PRO A 146 6.27 -4.52 -6.20
C PRO A 146 5.42 -5.34 -7.18
N HIS A 147 6.05 -6.23 -7.92
CA HIS A 147 5.35 -7.12 -8.85
C HIS A 147 4.21 -7.91 -8.18
N GLU A 148 4.42 -8.33 -6.94
CA GLU A 148 3.48 -9.07 -6.11
C GLU A 148 2.25 -8.21 -5.72
N PHE A 149 2.43 -6.90 -5.47
CA PHE A 149 1.31 -5.95 -5.36
C PHE A 149 0.50 -5.92 -6.65
N GLY A 150 1.15 -5.81 -7.81
CA GLY A 150 0.47 -5.78 -9.10
C GLY A 150 -0.38 -7.03 -9.38
N TYR A 151 0.06 -8.19 -8.90
CA TYR A 151 -0.71 -9.44 -8.96
C TYR A 151 -2.01 -9.35 -8.14
N TRP A 152 -1.91 -8.94 -6.87
CA TRP A 152 -3.08 -8.81 -6.01
C TRP A 152 -4.02 -7.71 -6.49
N PHE A 153 -3.48 -6.59 -6.95
CA PHE A 153 -4.26 -5.50 -7.55
C PHE A 153 -5.05 -5.99 -8.78
N GLU A 154 -4.41 -6.73 -9.71
CA GLU A 154 -5.12 -7.32 -10.86
C GLU A 154 -6.25 -8.27 -10.42
N TYR A 155 -5.98 -9.12 -9.42
CA TYR A 155 -6.98 -10.05 -8.88
C TYR A 155 -8.18 -9.31 -8.30
N LEU A 156 -7.96 -8.35 -7.39
CA LEU A 156 -9.02 -7.59 -6.70
C LEU A 156 -9.84 -6.77 -7.70
N LYS A 157 -9.16 -6.04 -8.59
CA LYS A 157 -9.79 -5.26 -9.65
C LYS A 157 -10.75 -6.09 -10.49
N LYS A 158 -10.34 -7.30 -10.91
CA LYS A 158 -11.21 -8.23 -11.67
C LYS A 158 -12.34 -8.78 -10.82
N ARG A 159 -12.02 -9.22 -9.60
CA ARG A 159 -12.97 -9.87 -8.68
C ARG A 159 -14.12 -8.96 -8.28
N PHE A 160 -13.86 -7.68 -8.09
CA PHE A 160 -14.83 -6.68 -7.64
C PHE A 160 -15.26 -5.70 -8.74
N SER A 161 -14.80 -5.93 -9.98
CA SER A 161 -15.13 -5.14 -11.16
C SER A 161 -14.85 -3.64 -10.99
N VAL A 162 -13.71 -3.32 -10.37
CA VAL A 162 -13.27 -1.95 -10.11
C VAL A 162 -12.55 -1.39 -11.33
N VAL A 163 -12.83 -0.13 -11.63
CA VAL A 163 -12.10 0.68 -12.62
C VAL A 163 -11.02 1.46 -11.86
N PRO A 164 -9.73 1.26 -12.17
CA PRO A 164 -8.67 2.00 -11.53
C PRO A 164 -8.73 3.49 -11.85
N ASP A 165 -8.21 4.32 -10.96
CA ASP A 165 -7.92 5.72 -11.25
C ASP A 165 -6.70 5.86 -12.19
N ALA A 166 -6.29 7.10 -12.47
CA ALA A 166 -5.16 7.37 -13.35
C ALA A 166 -3.84 6.76 -12.85
N GLU A 167 -3.53 6.87 -11.55
CA GLU A 167 -2.27 6.38 -10.96
C GLU A 167 -2.25 4.85 -10.94
N ASP A 168 -3.33 4.24 -10.47
CA ASP A 168 -3.49 2.79 -10.44
C ASP A 168 -3.53 2.17 -11.84
N THR A 169 -4.02 2.90 -12.84
CA THR A 169 -3.95 2.48 -14.24
C THR A 169 -2.51 2.43 -14.75
N ILE A 170 -1.65 3.37 -14.34
CA ILE A 170 -0.22 3.34 -14.65
C ILE A 170 0.45 2.15 -13.97
N LEU A 171 0.18 1.92 -12.68
CA LEU A 171 0.72 0.77 -11.94
C LEU A 171 0.30 -0.56 -12.58
N TYR A 172 -0.98 -0.68 -12.94
CA TYR A 172 -1.48 -1.85 -13.65
C TYR A 172 -0.81 -2.02 -15.02
N PHE A 173 -0.61 -0.93 -15.77
CA PHE A 173 0.10 -0.95 -17.05
C PHE A 173 1.54 -1.44 -16.89
N LEU A 174 2.27 -0.96 -15.88
CA LEU A 174 3.62 -1.43 -15.55
C LEU A 174 3.62 -2.92 -15.17
N TYR A 175 2.64 -3.37 -14.38
CA TYR A 175 2.50 -4.79 -14.01
C TYR A 175 2.30 -5.67 -15.25
N LYS A 176 1.36 -5.32 -16.15
CA LYS A 176 1.07 -6.10 -17.37
C LYS A 176 2.27 -6.19 -18.32
N ASN A 177 3.17 -5.21 -18.28
CA ASN A 177 4.40 -5.20 -19.07
C ASN A 177 5.62 -5.70 -18.30
N ARG A 178 5.43 -6.31 -17.11
CA ARG A 178 6.51 -6.87 -16.27
C ARG A 178 7.59 -5.86 -15.87
N MET A 179 7.19 -4.60 -15.68
CA MET A 179 8.10 -3.51 -15.34
C MET A 179 8.22 -3.26 -13.84
N LEU A 180 7.24 -3.68 -13.03
CA LEU A 180 7.33 -3.55 -11.57
C LEU A 180 8.53 -4.34 -11.01
N ILE A 181 9.19 -3.76 -10.01
CA ILE A 181 10.33 -4.38 -9.33
C ILE A 181 9.80 -5.53 -8.46
N LYS A 182 10.47 -6.68 -8.46
CA LYS A 182 10.05 -7.79 -7.62
C LYS A 182 10.38 -7.53 -6.14
N GLY A 183 9.54 -8.03 -5.24
CA GLY A 183 9.78 -7.94 -3.80
C GLY A 183 11.12 -8.54 -3.36
N GLU A 184 11.57 -9.63 -4.02
CA GLU A 184 12.87 -10.26 -3.76
C GLU A 184 14.05 -9.30 -4.01
N ASP A 185 13.98 -8.50 -5.07
CA ASP A 185 15.04 -7.53 -5.42
C ASP A 185 15.07 -6.38 -4.41
N ILE A 186 13.90 -5.89 -4.00
CA ILE A 186 13.76 -4.80 -3.01
C ILE A 186 14.29 -5.23 -1.65
N LYS A 187 13.92 -6.44 -1.20
CA LYS A 187 14.44 -7.04 0.04
C LYS A 187 15.95 -7.24 0.02
N GLY A 188 16.51 -7.51 -1.16
CA GLY A 188 17.95 -7.63 -1.37
C GLY A 188 18.72 -6.31 -1.17
N GLN A 189 18.02 -5.16 -1.16
CA GLN A 189 18.59 -3.83 -0.89
C GLN A 189 19.85 -3.51 -1.74
N ASN A 190 19.94 -4.10 -2.93
CA ASN A 190 21.03 -3.82 -3.85
C ASN A 190 20.74 -2.50 -4.57
N GLY A 191 21.21 -1.39 -4.00
CA GLY A 191 20.94 -0.04 -4.52
C GLY A 191 21.31 0.15 -6.00
N ARG A 192 22.35 -0.54 -6.50
CA ARG A 192 22.70 -0.50 -7.93
C ARG A 192 21.62 -1.15 -8.79
N LEU A 193 21.20 -2.36 -8.43
CA LEU A 193 20.14 -3.09 -9.14
C LEU A 193 18.81 -2.34 -9.08
N LEU A 194 18.45 -1.80 -7.92
CA LEU A 194 17.18 -1.07 -7.75
C LEU A 194 17.16 0.22 -8.59
N LYS A 195 18.27 0.97 -8.63
CA LYS A 195 18.42 2.15 -9.49
C LYS A 195 18.30 1.78 -10.97
N GLU A 196 18.95 0.71 -11.40
CA GLU A 196 18.86 0.21 -12.78
C GLU A 196 17.41 -0.12 -13.16
N LYS A 197 16.71 -0.88 -12.31
CA LYS A 197 15.29 -1.23 -12.56
C LYS A 197 14.39 0.00 -12.54
N SER A 198 14.60 0.93 -11.62
CA SER A 198 13.86 2.20 -11.59
C SER A 198 14.08 3.02 -12.87
N ASN A 199 15.32 3.12 -13.35
CA ASN A 199 15.62 3.82 -14.60
C ASN A 199 14.94 3.14 -15.81
N ASN A 200 14.86 1.81 -15.82
CA ASN A 200 14.14 1.08 -16.85
C ASN A 200 12.63 1.37 -16.80
N ILE A 201 12.03 1.51 -15.62
CA ILE A 201 10.62 1.95 -15.47
C ILE A 201 10.44 3.33 -16.07
N ILE A 202 11.29 4.31 -15.70
CA ILE A 202 11.20 5.69 -16.21
C ILE A 202 11.33 5.73 -17.73
N LYS A 203 12.31 4.99 -18.28
CA LYS A 203 12.51 4.88 -19.73
C LYS A 203 11.27 4.30 -20.41
N PHE A 204 10.72 3.21 -19.87
CA PHE A 204 9.53 2.56 -20.42
C PHE A 204 8.30 3.49 -20.38
N LEU A 205 8.08 4.22 -19.28
CA LEU A 205 7.00 5.20 -19.16
C LEU A 205 7.15 6.32 -20.20
N SER A 206 8.37 6.83 -20.40
CA SER A 206 8.66 7.85 -21.41
C SER A 206 8.35 7.36 -22.84
N GLU A 207 8.84 6.17 -23.19
CA GLU A 207 8.64 5.54 -24.49
C GLU A 207 7.16 5.20 -24.77
N ASN A 208 6.36 4.97 -23.73
CA ASN A 208 4.94 4.65 -23.83
C ASN A 208 4.01 5.83 -23.46
N SER A 209 4.54 7.03 -23.32
CA SER A 209 3.83 8.21 -22.79
C SER A 209 2.50 8.50 -23.50
N GLN A 210 2.46 8.47 -24.83
CA GLN A 210 1.23 8.70 -25.60
C GLN A 210 0.15 7.63 -25.34
N LYS A 211 0.58 6.36 -25.21
CA LYS A 211 -0.31 5.25 -24.91
C LYS A 211 -0.82 5.32 -23.47
N ILE A 212 0.03 5.73 -22.53
CA ILE A 212 -0.37 5.94 -21.14
C ILE A 212 -1.36 7.09 -21.05
N TYR A 213 -1.07 8.21 -21.72
CA TYR A 213 -1.98 9.36 -21.78
C TYR A 213 -3.37 8.97 -22.29
N SER A 214 -3.46 8.18 -23.36
CA SER A 214 -4.76 7.74 -23.88
C SER A 214 -5.52 6.80 -22.93
N LEU A 215 -4.81 6.10 -22.04
CA LEU A 215 -5.42 5.25 -21.01
C LEU A 215 -5.95 6.05 -19.81
N ILE A 216 -5.31 7.16 -19.44
CA ILE A 216 -5.56 7.83 -18.16
C ILE A 216 -6.25 9.19 -18.24
N LYS A 217 -6.23 9.86 -19.40
CA LYS A 217 -6.67 11.26 -19.53
C LYS A 217 -8.12 11.53 -19.08
N ASP A 218 -8.98 10.53 -19.14
CA ASP A 218 -10.40 10.61 -18.80
C ASP A 218 -10.71 9.94 -17.43
N LEU A 219 -9.67 9.50 -16.70
CA LEU A 219 -9.80 8.84 -15.40
C LEU A 219 -9.66 9.84 -14.24
N PRO A 220 -10.28 9.56 -13.08
CA PRO A 220 -10.06 10.33 -11.86
C PRO A 220 -8.57 10.43 -11.50
N GLY A 221 -8.17 11.53 -10.89
CA GLY A 221 -6.78 11.77 -10.46
C GLY A 221 -5.84 12.29 -11.54
N TYR A 222 -6.22 12.25 -12.83
CA TYR A 222 -5.40 12.88 -13.88
C TYR A 222 -5.45 14.42 -13.77
N MET A 223 -4.29 15.05 -13.57
CA MET A 223 -4.13 16.50 -13.58
C MET A 223 -3.58 16.97 -14.94
N ASN A 224 -4.34 17.83 -15.64
CA ASN A 224 -3.93 18.48 -16.90
C ASN A 224 -2.90 19.60 -16.68
#